data_AF-A0A964U4W2-F1
#
_entry.id   AF-A0A964U4W2-F1
#
_cell.length_a   1.000
_cell.length_b   1.000
_cell.length_c   1.000
_cell.angle_alpha   90.00
_cell.angle_beta   90.00
_cell.angle_gamma   90.00
#
_symmetry.space_group_name_H-M   'P 1'
#
loop_
_entity.id
_entity.type
_entity.pdbx_description
1 polymer ?
#
loop_
_entity_poly.entity_id
_entity_poly.type
_entity_poly.pdbx_seq_one_letter_code
_entity_poly.pdbx_strand_id
1 'polypeptide(L)'
;DCHVPKPFIPKLVTKVIAAKDVYHEIIGTIDTKEKFEAHRWDMASRVWAKMERSDSRECRSCHEFSNMDLSEQGRSARSRHARAEEKGQTCIDCHKGVVHYEPFEPEDDA
;
A
#
# COMPACT_ATOMS: atom_id res chain seq x y z
N ASP A 1 -11.53 1.39 0.82
CA ASP A 1 -10.86 2.47 1.58
C ASP A 1 -9.64 1.86 2.24
N CYS A 2 -8.47 2.03 1.62
CA CYS A 2 -7.25 1.29 1.97
C CYS A 2 -6.13 2.19 2.53
N HIS A 3 -6.14 3.50 2.24
CA HIS A 3 -5.10 4.41 2.74
C HIS A 3 -5.49 5.06 4.08
N VAL A 4 -6.78 5.09 4.39
CA VAL A 4 -7.34 5.61 5.64
C VAL A 4 -7.76 4.42 6.52
N PRO A 5 -7.09 4.21 7.66
CA PRO A 5 -7.45 3.12 8.56
C PRO A 5 -8.87 3.26 9.11
N LYS A 6 -9.56 2.14 9.33
CA LYS A 6 -10.86 2.12 10.03
C LYS A 6 -10.75 2.48 11.52
N PRO A 7 -9.75 1.99 12.28
CA PRO A 7 -9.63 2.30 13.70
C PRO A 7 -9.38 3.80 13.94
N PHE A 8 -9.98 4.35 15.01
CA PHE A 8 -10.04 5.79 15.25
C PHE A 8 -8.66 6.47 15.35
N ILE A 9 -7.76 5.96 16.20
CA ILE A 9 -6.45 6.59 16.42
C ILE A 9 -5.58 6.58 15.14
N PRO A 10 -5.37 5.44 14.45
CA PRO A 10 -4.63 5.43 13.18
C PRO A 10 -5.26 6.28 12.08
N LYS A 11 -6.60 6.39 12.06
CA LYS A 11 -7.34 7.28 11.16
C LYS A 11 -6.97 8.74 11.40
N LEU A 12 -7.01 9.20 12.66
CA LEU A 12 -6.63 10.56 13.02
C LEU A 12 -5.18 10.86 12.65
N VAL A 13 -4.25 9.96 12.98
CA VAL A 13 -2.84 10.11 12.59
C VAL A 13 -2.68 10.25 11.09
N THR A 14 -3.35 9.41 10.30
CA THR A 14 -3.32 9.49 8.84
C THR A 14 -3.87 10.83 8.33
N LYS A 15 -4.94 11.34 8.93
CA LYS A 15 -5.50 12.66 8.56
C LYS A 15 -4.54 13.81 8.86
N VAL A 16 -3.82 13.76 9.99
CA VAL A 16 -2.79 14.76 10.31
C VAL A 16 -1.64 14.70 9.32
N ILE A 17 -1.17 13.49 8.98
CA ILE A 17 -0.10 13.30 8.00
C ILE A 17 -0.53 13.80 6.61
N ALA A 18 -1.77 13.54 6.19
CA ALA A 18 -2.29 13.98 4.90
C ALA A 18 -2.33 15.52 4.73
N ALA A 19 -2.28 16.29 5.82
CA ALA A 19 -2.14 17.74 5.72
C ALA A 19 -0.83 18.17 5.05
N LYS A 20 0.21 17.32 5.10
CA LYS A 20 1.47 17.50 4.37
C LYS A 20 1.23 17.56 2.86
N ASP A 21 0.34 16.73 2.33
CA ASP A 21 0.08 16.67 0.89
C ASP A 21 -0.55 17.99 0.41
N VAL A 22 -1.48 18.54 1.20
CA VAL A 22 -2.07 19.87 0.95
C VAL A 22 -1.00 20.97 1.00
N TYR A 23 -0.09 20.93 1.97
CA TYR A 23 1.01 21.89 2.04
C TYR A 23 1.90 21.82 0.79
N HIS A 24 2.28 20.62 0.35
CA HIS A 24 3.13 20.40 -0.82
C HIS A 24 2.43 20.70 -2.15
N GLU A 25 1.10 20.61 -2.20
CA GLU A 25 0.30 21.17 -3.29
C GLU A 25 0.43 22.70 -3.32
N ILE A 26 0.18 23.38 -2.18
CA ILE A 26 0.19 24.85 -2.10
C ILE A 26 1.56 25.45 -2.43
N ILE A 27 2.66 24.83 -1.98
CA ILE A 27 4.02 25.31 -2.29
C ILE A 27 4.56 24.80 -3.65
N GLY A 28 3.74 24.06 -4.41
CA GLY A 28 4.06 23.63 -5.76
C GLY A 28 5.06 22.48 -5.89
N THR A 29 5.18 21.62 -4.87
CA THR A 29 6.00 20.39 -4.94
C THR A 29 5.34 19.30 -5.77
N ILE A 30 3.99 19.20 -5.74
CA ILE A 30 3.21 18.15 -6.43
C ILE A 30 1.99 18.70 -7.21
N ASP A 31 1.92 20.02 -7.41
CA ASP A 31 0.79 20.77 -7.98
C ASP A 31 0.54 20.56 -9.49
N THR A 32 1.41 19.80 -10.16
CA THR A 32 1.18 19.36 -11.53
C THR A 32 1.35 17.86 -11.62
N LYS A 33 0.74 17.26 -12.65
CA LYS A 33 0.85 15.82 -12.88
C LYS A 33 2.30 15.39 -13.01
N GLU A 34 3.11 16.15 -13.73
CA GLU A 34 4.53 15.86 -13.96
C GLU A 34 5.30 15.85 -12.65
N LYS A 35 5.07 16.84 -11.78
CA LYS A 35 5.69 16.91 -10.45
C LYS A 35 5.20 15.81 -9.51
N PHE A 36 3.90 15.48 -9.55
CA PHE A 36 3.34 14.36 -8.80
C PHE A 36 3.97 13.03 -9.23
N GLU A 37 4.03 12.76 -10.53
CA GLU A 37 4.62 11.53 -11.09
C GLU A 37 6.11 11.42 -10.74
N ALA A 38 6.86 12.54 -10.76
CA ALA A 38 8.27 12.57 -10.34
C ALA A 38 8.48 12.14 -8.88
N HIS A 39 7.49 12.33 -8.00
CA HIS A 39 7.54 11.92 -6.59
C HIS A 39 6.75 10.63 -6.30
N ARG A 40 6.07 10.07 -7.30
CA ARG A 40 5.07 9.03 -7.08
C ARG A 40 5.67 7.74 -6.56
N TRP A 41 6.88 7.39 -7.01
CA TRP A 41 7.64 6.25 -6.49
C TRP A 41 7.90 6.39 -4.99
N ASP A 42 8.44 7.52 -4.54
CA ASP A 42 8.73 7.78 -3.13
C ASP A 42 7.47 7.75 -2.27
N MET A 43 6.39 8.35 -2.79
CA MET A 43 5.10 8.37 -2.10
C MET A 43 4.51 6.96 -1.98
N ALA A 44 4.53 6.18 -3.06
CA ALA A 44 4.07 4.78 -3.04
C ALA A 44 4.92 3.91 -2.11
N SER A 45 6.24 4.06 -2.15
CA SER A 45 7.19 3.38 -1.25
C SER A 45 6.89 3.65 0.22
N ARG A 46 6.56 4.89 0.59
CA ARG A 46 6.15 5.24 1.96
C ARG A 46 4.82 4.58 2.35
N VAL A 47 3.87 4.48 1.42
CA VAL A 47 2.61 3.77 1.65
C VAL A 47 2.85 2.27 1.82
N TRP A 48 3.66 1.65 0.98
CA TRP A 48 3.98 0.23 1.09
C TRP A 48 4.65 -0.06 2.43
N ALA A 49 5.66 0.72 2.82
CA ALA A 49 6.29 0.59 4.13
C ALA A 49 5.31 0.84 5.29
N LYS A 50 4.30 1.71 5.13
CA LYS A 50 3.24 1.90 6.13
C LYS A 50 2.37 0.63 6.23
N MET A 51 1.94 0.07 5.10
CA MET A 51 1.11 -1.12 5.04
C MET A 51 1.85 -2.37 5.53
N GLU A 52 3.15 -2.49 5.26
CA GLU A 52 3.98 -3.58 5.77
C GLU A 52 4.11 -3.48 7.30
N ARG A 53 4.44 -2.30 7.84
CA ARG A 53 4.53 -2.07 9.29
C ARG A 53 3.20 -2.23 10.02
N SER A 54 2.07 -1.99 9.34
CA SER A 54 0.73 -2.23 9.91
C SER A 54 0.24 -3.65 9.70
N ASP A 55 1.08 -4.56 9.20
CA ASP A 55 0.73 -5.93 8.89
C ASP A 55 -0.49 -6.02 7.94
N SER A 56 -0.52 -5.11 6.97
CA SER A 56 -1.62 -4.90 6.02
C SER A 56 -3.00 -4.79 6.68
N ARG A 57 -3.08 -4.21 7.89
CA ARG A 57 -4.33 -4.00 8.64
C ARG A 57 -5.48 -3.48 7.78
N GLU A 58 -5.19 -2.56 6.87
CA GLU A 58 -6.18 -1.96 5.98
C GLU A 58 -6.76 -2.98 4.98
N CYS A 59 -5.93 -3.88 4.45
CA CYS A 59 -6.37 -5.00 3.61
C CYS A 59 -7.15 -6.02 4.44
N ARG A 60 -6.58 -6.45 5.57
CA ARG A 60 -7.12 -7.51 6.41
C ARG A 60 -8.44 -7.17 7.11
N SER A 61 -8.77 -5.88 7.19
CA SER A 61 -10.09 -5.44 7.61
C SER A 61 -11.23 -6.04 6.77
N CYS A 62 -10.95 -6.48 5.54
CA CYS A 62 -11.88 -7.23 4.69
C CYS A 62 -11.28 -8.53 4.12
N HIS A 63 -9.96 -8.65 4.03
CA HIS A 63 -9.24 -9.78 3.43
C HIS A 63 -8.31 -10.46 4.43
N GLU A 64 -8.87 -11.26 5.35
CA GLU A 64 -8.09 -12.07 6.28
C GLU A 64 -7.73 -13.42 5.67
N PHE A 65 -6.56 -13.99 6.00
CA PHE A 65 -6.15 -15.30 5.51
C PHE A 65 -7.17 -16.39 5.86
N SER A 66 -7.73 -16.34 7.08
CA SER A 66 -8.75 -17.29 7.55
C SER A 66 -10.03 -17.28 6.71
N ASN A 67 -10.28 -16.20 5.96
CA ASN A 67 -11.46 -16.04 5.12
C ASN A 67 -11.19 -16.40 3.66
N MET A 68 -9.95 -16.76 3.31
CA MET A 68 -9.59 -17.16 1.96
C MET A 68 -9.89 -18.64 1.72
N ASP A 69 -10.73 -18.92 0.71
CA ASP A 69 -10.86 -20.28 0.20
C ASP A 69 -9.72 -20.59 -0.78
N LEU A 70 -8.71 -21.32 -0.30
CA LEU A 70 -7.57 -21.75 -1.10
C LEU A 70 -7.98 -22.70 -2.24
N SER A 71 -9.08 -23.45 -2.10
CA SER A 71 -9.53 -24.43 -3.08
C SER A 71 -10.11 -23.80 -4.35
N GLU A 72 -10.63 -22.58 -4.23
CA GLU A 72 -11.14 -21.77 -5.34
C GLU A 72 -10.04 -20.98 -6.07
N GLN A 73 -8.82 -20.96 -5.52
CA GLN A 73 -7.70 -20.26 -6.12
C GLN A 73 -6.94 -21.14 -7.13
N GLY A 74 -6.45 -20.50 -8.20
CA GLY A 74 -5.52 -21.14 -9.13
C GLY A 74 -4.24 -21.61 -8.44
N ARG A 75 -3.59 -22.66 -8.98
CA ARG A 75 -2.46 -23.38 -8.36
C ARG A 75 -1.36 -22.47 -7.81
N SER A 76 -0.97 -21.44 -8.57
CA SER A 76 0.08 -20.49 -8.18
C SER A 76 -0.33 -19.64 -6.97
N ALA A 77 -1.51 -19.03 -7.03
CA ALA A 77 -2.05 -18.19 -5.94
C ALA A 77 -2.23 -19.02 -4.67
N ARG A 78 -2.82 -20.22 -4.78
CA ARG A 78 -2.99 -21.15 -3.66
C ARG A 78 -1.68 -21.44 -2.95
N SER A 79 -0.64 -21.80 -3.70
CA SER A 79 0.68 -22.10 -3.14
C SER A 79 1.34 -20.88 -2.50
N ARG A 80 1.20 -19.70 -3.10
CA ARG A 80 1.78 -18.46 -2.59
C ARG A 80 1.06 -17.98 -1.33
N HIS A 81 -0.26 -17.97 -1.31
CA HIS A 81 -1.02 -17.55 -0.13
C HIS A 81 -0.83 -18.49 1.06
N ALA A 82 -0.82 -19.82 0.84
CA ALA A 82 -0.50 -20.76 1.91
C ALA A 82 0.89 -20.51 2.51
N ARG A 83 1.90 -20.25 1.67
CA ARG A 83 3.26 -19.93 2.12
C ARG A 83 3.35 -18.56 2.80
N ALA A 84 2.56 -17.58 2.34
CA ALA A 84 2.53 -16.23 2.91
C ALA A 84 1.99 -16.27 4.35
N GLU A 85 0.92 -17.02 4.59
CA GLU A 85 0.36 -17.24 5.93
C GLU A 85 1.38 -17.93 6.85
N GLU A 86 1.99 -19.03 6.40
CA GLU A 86 3.03 -19.76 7.16
C GLU A 86 4.21 -18.85 7.57
N LYS A 87 4.60 -17.94 6.69
CA LYS A 87 5.73 -17.03 6.89
C LYS A 87 5.37 -15.72 7.59
N GLY A 88 4.10 -15.47 7.89
CA GLY A 88 3.64 -14.19 8.43
C GLY A 88 3.89 -13.01 7.48
N GLN A 89 3.80 -13.23 6.17
CA GLN A 89 3.95 -12.17 5.18
C GLN A 89 2.74 -11.23 5.18
N THR A 90 2.98 -9.98 4.83
CA THR A 90 1.93 -8.98 4.69
C THR A 90 1.34 -9.04 3.27
N CYS A 91 0.11 -8.55 3.09
CA CYS A 91 -0.51 -8.52 1.76
C CYS A 91 0.32 -7.66 0.79
N ILE A 92 0.90 -6.56 1.29
CA ILE A 92 1.64 -5.61 0.46
C ILE A 92 3.02 -6.11 0.02
N ASP A 93 3.53 -7.19 0.61
CA ASP A 93 4.79 -7.82 0.20
C ASP A 93 4.73 -8.29 -1.27
N CYS A 94 3.53 -8.70 -1.73
CA CYS A 94 3.29 -9.12 -3.11
C CYS A 94 2.35 -8.19 -3.88
N HIS A 95 1.35 -7.58 -3.23
CA HIS A 95 0.28 -6.85 -3.90
C HIS A 95 0.53 -5.33 -4.03
N LYS A 96 1.74 -4.95 -4.42
CA LYS A 96 2.04 -3.56 -4.83
C LYS A 96 1.31 -3.27 -6.15
N GLY A 97 0.72 -2.07 -6.27
CA GLY A 97 -0.06 -1.70 -7.45
C GLY A 97 -1.40 -2.45 -7.64
N VAL A 98 -1.95 -3.09 -6.62
CA VAL A 98 -3.17 -3.93 -6.76
C VAL A 98 -4.42 -3.14 -7.16
N VAL A 99 -4.58 -1.92 -6.65
CA VAL A 99 -5.77 -1.08 -6.89
C VAL A 99 -5.53 0.00 -7.95
N HIS A 100 -4.28 0.41 -8.16
CA HIS A 100 -3.88 1.53 -9.00
C HIS A 100 -2.60 1.12 -9.73
N TYR A 101 -2.34 1.66 -10.92
CA TYR A 101 -1.08 1.40 -11.62
C TYR A 101 0.12 1.61 -10.70
N GLU A 102 1.04 0.65 -10.70
CA GLU A 102 2.30 0.78 -9.97
C GLU A 102 3.11 1.92 -10.61
N PRO A 103 3.71 2.83 -9.80
CA PRO A 103 4.63 3.81 -10.34
C PRO A 103 5.86 3.12 -10.93
N PHE A 104 6.49 3.78 -11.90
CA PHE A 104 7.76 3.32 -12.44
C PHE A 104 8.84 3.43 -11.36
N GLU A 105 9.58 2.34 -11.19
CA GLU A 105 10.81 2.36 -10.41
C GLU A 105 11.78 3.34 -11.09
N PRO A 106 12.41 4.26 -10.33
CA PRO A 106 13.46 5.10 -10.87
C PRO A 106 14.54 4.23 -11.49
N GLU A 107 15.07 4.64 -12.64
CA GLU A 107 16.28 4.01 -13.16
C GLU A 107 17.38 4.23 -12.13
N ASP A 108 18.06 3.16 -11.71
CA ASP A 108 19.27 3.28 -10.91
C ASP A 108 20.29 4.06 -11.75
N ASP A 109 20.70 5.24 -11.28
CA ASP A 109 21.84 5.97 -11.83
C ASP A 109 23.12 5.13 -11.56
N ALA A 110 23.36 4.13 -12.39
CA ALA A 110 24.51 3.22 -12.32
C ALA A 110 25.82 3.87 -12.80
#